data_AF-A0A3S4ZLC1-F1
#
_entry.id   AF-A0A3S4ZLC1-F1
#
_cell.length_a   1.000
_cell.length_b   1.000
_cell.length_c   1.000
_cell.angle_alpha   90.00
_cell.angle_beta   90.00
_cell.angle_gamma   90.00
#
_symmetry.space_group_name_H-M   'P 1'
#
loop_
_entity.id
_entity.type
_entity.pdbx_description
1 polymer ?
#
loop_
_entity_poly.entity_id
_entity_poly.type
_entity_poly.pdbx_seq_one_letter_code
_entity_poly.pdbx_strand_id
1 'polypeptide(L)'
;MVAGPNLITARLTTDFTNLPPFMRTKFSMVYVEQQVDLFHTFFFFLTSFDPYVWLGLLVATITFAVFLILADIISPNRSRYDILHSLYVAFGSMLQVGQAS
;
A
#
# COMPACT_ATOMS: atom_id res chain seq x y z
N MET A 1 -4.34 47.48 -37.18
CA MET A 1 -5.18 47.17 -36.00
C MET A 1 -5.00 45.69 -35.70
N VAL A 2 -4.59 45.32 -34.47
CA VAL A 2 -4.40 43.92 -34.07
C VAL A 2 -5.53 43.54 -33.11
N ALA A 3 -6.30 42.52 -33.44
CA ALA A 3 -7.36 41.98 -32.61
C ALA A 3 -7.10 40.50 -32.35
N GLY A 4 -6.90 40.11 -31.09
CA GLY A 4 -6.54 38.76 -30.68
C GLY A 4 -6.13 38.72 -29.20
N PRO A 5 -5.91 37.52 -28.62
CA PRO A 5 -5.48 37.37 -27.24
C PRO A 5 -4.05 37.92 -27.09
N ASN A 6 -3.93 39.16 -26.59
CA ASN A 6 -2.67 39.80 -26.31
C ASN A 6 -2.57 40.17 -24.84
N LEU A 7 -1.43 39.85 -24.23
CA LEU A 7 -1.16 40.19 -22.85
C LEU A 7 -0.52 41.58 -22.82
N ILE A 8 -1.10 42.53 -22.10
CA ILE A 8 -0.47 43.86 -21.92
C ILE A 8 0.79 43.67 -21.07
N THR A 9 1.95 43.80 -21.70
CA THR A 9 3.27 43.73 -21.04
C THR A 9 3.97 45.08 -21.13
N ALA A 10 4.92 45.36 -20.23
CA ALA A 10 5.64 46.64 -20.16
C ALA A 10 6.38 47.03 -21.45
N ARG A 11 6.74 46.05 -22.30
CA ARG A 11 7.33 46.30 -23.62
C ARG A 11 6.29 46.70 -24.67
N LEU A 12 5.05 46.21 -24.56
CA LEU A 12 4.00 46.55 -25.52
C LEU A 12 3.38 47.93 -25.27
N THR A 13 3.64 48.54 -24.11
CA THR A 13 3.15 49.88 -23.77
C THR A 13 4.06 51.02 -24.26
N THR A 14 5.29 50.73 -24.69
CA THR A 14 6.20 51.74 -25.26
C THR A 14 5.94 51.98 -26.74
N ASP A 15 5.55 50.92 -27.46
CA ASP A 15 5.45 50.93 -28.92
C ASP A 15 3.99 51.01 -29.42
N PHE A 16 3.01 50.76 -28.55
CA PHE A 16 1.58 50.70 -28.92
C PHE A 16 0.66 51.40 -27.90
N THR A 17 -0.33 52.14 -28.41
CA THR A 17 -1.46 52.64 -27.61
C THR A 17 -2.45 51.51 -27.35
N ASN A 18 -2.46 50.98 -26.13
CA ASN A 18 -3.35 49.88 -25.74
C ASN A 18 -4.71 50.40 -25.25
N LEU A 19 -5.78 49.72 -25.66
CA LEU A 19 -7.13 49.92 -25.13
C LEU A 19 -7.21 49.39 -23.67
N PRO A 20 -8.16 49.89 -22.85
CA PRO A 20 -8.36 49.38 -21.50
C PRO A 20 -8.64 47.86 -21.50
N PRO A 21 -8.09 47.10 -20.53
CA PRO A 21 -8.22 45.66 -20.50
C PRO A 21 -9.69 45.25 -20.28
N PHE A 22 -10.20 44.37 -21.14
CA PHE A 22 -11.56 43.83 -21.06
C PHE A 22 -11.64 42.51 -20.28
N MET A 23 -10.51 41.82 -20.09
CA MET A 23 -10.43 40.53 -19.40
C MET A 23 -9.13 40.42 -18.59
N ARG A 24 -9.22 39.88 -17.37
CA ARG A 24 -8.05 39.55 -16.55
C ARG A 24 -7.70 38.07 -16.71
N THR A 25 -6.50 37.78 -17.17
CA THR A 25 -5.95 36.42 -17.22
C THR A 25 -5.06 36.15 -16.02
N LYS A 26 -5.09 34.92 -15.49
CA LYS A 26 -4.18 34.43 -14.46
C LYS A 26 -3.47 33.20 -14.99
N PHE A 27 -2.23 33.00 -14.58
CA PHE A 27 -1.55 31.73 -14.81
C PHE A 27 -2.16 30.68 -13.87
N SER A 28 -2.65 29.58 -14.44
CA SER A 28 -3.12 28.42 -13.70
C SER A 28 -2.22 27.24 -14.04
N MET A 29 -1.78 26.50 -13.02
CA MET A 29 -1.06 25.24 -13.23
C MET A 29 -2.10 24.15 -13.46
N VAL A 30 -2.09 23.56 -14.65
CA VAL A 30 -2.90 22.38 -14.96
C VAL A 30 -2.05 21.16 -14.61
N TYR A 31 -2.47 20.42 -13.58
CA TYR A 31 -1.91 19.12 -13.26
C TYR A 31 -2.97 18.04 -13.49
N VAL A 32 -2.50 16.85 -13.86
CA VAL A 32 -3.35 15.66 -13.95
C VAL A 32 -3.61 15.20 -12.51
N GLU A 33 -4.88 15.11 -12.13
CA GLU A 33 -5.28 14.53 -10.85
C GLU A 33 -4.90 13.05 -10.85
N GLN A 34 -4.01 12.64 -9.94
CA GLN A 34 -3.66 11.23 -9.77
C GLN A 34 -4.84 10.50 -9.15
N GLN A 35 -5.37 9.50 -9.86
CA GLN A 35 -6.37 8.60 -9.31
C GLN A 35 -5.76 7.85 -8.12
N VAL A 36 -6.51 7.83 -7.02
CA VAL A 36 -6.11 7.09 -5.81
C VAL A 36 -6.15 5.60 -6.13
N ASP A 37 -5.01 4.92 -6.01
CA ASP A 37 -4.96 3.47 -6.12
C ASP A 37 -5.59 2.84 -4.87
N LEU A 38 -6.85 2.44 -5.02
CA LEU A 38 -7.63 1.81 -3.97
C LEU A 38 -7.02 0.46 -3.55
N PHE A 39 -6.36 -0.27 -4.46
CA PHE A 39 -5.70 -1.53 -4.11
C PHE A 39 -4.58 -1.30 -3.10
N HIS A 40 -3.78 -0.26 -3.31
CA HIS A 40 -2.71 0.09 -2.40
C HIS A 40 -3.24 0.53 -1.03
N THR A 41 -4.40 1.20 -1.01
CA THR A 41 -5.07 1.62 0.22
C THR A 41 -5.59 0.44 1.04
N PHE A 42 -6.22 -0.56 0.39
CA PHE A 42 -6.78 -1.72 1.09
C PHE A 42 -5.70 -2.66 1.65
N PHE A 43 -4.62 -2.90 0.91
CA PHE A 43 -3.55 -3.82 1.31
C PHE A 43 -2.42 -3.13 2.08
N PHE A 44 -2.61 -1.89 2.55
CA PHE A 44 -1.60 -1.12 3.27
C PHE A 44 -1.02 -1.86 4.49
N PHE A 45 -1.83 -2.70 5.14
CA PHE A 45 -1.37 -3.52 6.28
C PHE A 45 -0.33 -4.57 5.86
N LEU A 46 -0.41 -5.12 4.64
CA LEU A 46 0.56 -6.07 4.09
C LEU A 46 1.81 -5.38 3.57
N THR A 47 1.73 -4.10 3.17
CA THR A 47 2.89 -3.33 2.66
C THR A 47 3.93 -2.97 3.74
N SER A 48 3.60 -3.16 5.02
CA SER A 48 4.53 -2.90 6.14
C SER A 48 5.79 -3.77 6.11
N PHE A 49 5.70 -4.93 5.45
CA PHE A 49 6.81 -5.87 5.31
C PHE A 49 6.96 -6.30 3.86
N ASP A 50 8.19 -6.60 3.46
CA ASP A 50 8.49 -7.13 2.13
C ASP A 50 7.66 -8.41 1.87
N PRO A 51 7.06 -8.61 0.68
CA PRO A 51 6.37 -9.86 0.32
C PRO A 51 7.18 -11.13 0.62
N TYR A 52 8.51 -11.09 0.55
CA TYR A 52 9.36 -12.22 0.93
C TYR A 52 9.30 -12.57 2.42
N VAL A 53 9.05 -11.59 3.29
CA VAL A 53 8.88 -11.81 4.74
C VAL A 53 7.58 -12.58 4.99
N TRP A 54 6.50 -12.25 4.29
CA TRP A 54 5.24 -12.98 4.38
C TRP A 54 5.36 -14.41 3.88
N LEU A 55 6.07 -14.63 2.77
CA LEU A 55 6.37 -15.98 2.27
C LEU A 55 7.24 -16.76 3.26
N GLY A 56 8.29 -16.14 3.81
CA GLY A 56 9.14 -16.75 4.83
C GLY A 56 8.37 -17.16 6.08
N LEU A 57 7.40 -16.34 6.50
CA LEU A 57 6.53 -16.62 7.63
C LEU A 57 5.64 -17.84 7.39
N LEU A 58 5.07 -17.99 6.19
CA LEU A 58 4.30 -19.17 5.79
C LEU A 58 5.15 -20.45 5.75
N VAL A 59 6.36 -20.36 5.18
CA VAL A 59 7.29 -21.51 5.14
C VAL A 59 7.68 -21.92 6.56
N ALA A 60 8.03 -20.95 7.42
CA ALA A 60 8.39 -21.20 8.80
C ALA A 60 7.26 -21.89 9.57
N THR A 61 6.01 -21.44 9.42
CA THR A 61 4.85 -22.08 10.07
C THR A 61 4.63 -23.51 9.61
N ILE A 62 4.72 -23.77 8.30
CA ILE A 62 4.58 -25.12 7.76
C ILE A 62 5.69 -26.03 8.29
N THR A 63 6.95 -25.57 8.25
CA THR A 63 8.08 -26.36 8.77
C THR A 63 7.94 -26.68 10.26
N PHE A 64 7.45 -25.71 11.05
CA PHE A 64 7.22 -25.91 12.48
C PHE A 64 6.08 -26.92 12.74
N ALA A 65 4.97 -26.83 12.00
CA ALA A 65 3.87 -27.78 12.11
C ALA A 65 4.31 -29.21 11.76
N VAL A 66 5.09 -29.38 10.69
CA VAL A 66 5.67 -30.68 10.32
C VAL A 66 6.58 -31.23 11.42
N PHE A 67 7.39 -30.38 12.05
CA PHE A 67 8.27 -30.79 13.14
C PHE A 67 7.46 -31.26 14.36
N LEU A 68 6.37 -30.57 14.71
CA LEU A 68 5.46 -30.98 15.77
C LEU A 68 4.79 -32.33 15.48
N ILE A 69 4.33 -32.55 14.24
CA ILE A 69 3.75 -33.83 13.82
C ILE A 69 4.79 -34.95 13.94
N LEU A 70 6.04 -34.69 13.51
CA LEU A 70 7.11 -35.67 13.60
C LEU A 70 7.46 -36.03 15.06
N ALA A 71 7.49 -35.02 15.93
CA ALA A 71 7.70 -35.21 17.37
C ALA A 71 6.57 -36.02 18.02
N ASP A 72 5.32 -35.80 17.62
CA ASP A 72 4.16 -36.56 18.11
C ASP A 72 4.20 -38.03 17.67
N ILE A 73 4.64 -38.31 16.44
CA ILE A 73 4.78 -39.68 15.92
C ILE A 73 5.82 -40.50 16.71
N ILE A 74 6.90 -39.85 17.14
CA ILE A 74 8.02 -40.48 17.86
C ILE A 74 7.71 -40.59 19.37
N SER A 75 6.80 -39.77 19.90
CA SER A 75 6.44 -39.79 21.32
C SER A 75 5.77 -41.11 21.71
N PRO A 76 6.23 -41.78 22.79
CA PRO A 76 5.58 -42.98 23.32
C PRO A 76 4.22 -42.68 23.97
N ASN A 77 3.93 -41.40 24.25
CA ASN A 77 2.64 -40.94 24.75
C ASN A 77 1.89 -40.25 23.60
N ARG A 78 1.35 -41.06 22.67
CA ARG A 78 0.54 -40.56 21.55
C ARG A 78 -0.74 -39.94 22.08
N SER A 79 -0.72 -38.64 22.31
CA SER A 79 -1.94 -37.85 22.29
C SER A 79 -2.38 -37.80 20.82
N ARG A 80 -3.68 -37.92 20.53
CA ARG A 80 -4.17 -37.89 19.14
C ARG A 80 -4.04 -36.48 18.56
N TYR A 81 -2.83 -36.03 18.24
CA TYR A 81 -2.62 -34.77 17.53
C TYR A 81 -2.89 -35.00 16.05
N ASP A 82 -4.08 -34.60 15.62
CA ASP A 82 -4.41 -34.51 14.20
C ASP A 82 -3.62 -33.36 13.56
N ILE A 83 -3.33 -33.47 12.26
CA ILE A 83 -2.55 -32.47 11.49
C ILE A 83 -3.15 -31.07 11.66
N LEU A 84 -4.48 -30.99 11.65
CA LEU A 84 -5.22 -29.74 11.84
C LEU A 84 -5.00 -29.12 13.24
N HIS A 85 -4.87 -29.94 14.29
CA HIS A 85 -4.59 -29.45 15.64
C HIS A 85 -3.17 -28.90 15.76
N SER A 86 -2.19 -29.56 15.14
CA SER A 86 -0.80 -29.06 15.12
C SER A 86 -0.69 -27.72 14.36
N LEU A 87 -1.43 -27.57 13.27
CA LEU A 87 -1.50 -26.34 12.49
C LEU A 87 -2.16 -25.22 13.29
N TYR A 88 -3.29 -25.51 13.96
CA TYR A 88 -3.98 -24.56 14.82
C TYR A 88 -3.10 -24.08 15.98
N VAL A 89 -2.33 -24.98 16.60
CA VAL A 89 -1.37 -24.62 17.67
C VAL A 89 -0.25 -23.74 17.12
N ALA A 90 0.32 -24.07 15.95
CA ALA A 90 1.36 -23.27 15.32
C ALA A 90 0.85 -21.83 15.00
N PHE A 91 -0.30 -21.70 14.35
CA PHE A 91 -0.90 -20.39 14.07
C PHE A 91 -1.35 -19.65 15.33
N GLY A 92 -1.95 -20.35 16.29
CA GLY A 92 -2.41 -19.78 17.56
C GLY A 92 -1.25 -19.24 18.40
N SER A 93 -0.08 -19.88 18.34
CA SER A 93 1.14 -19.39 18.99
C SER A 93 1.71 -18.14 18.31
N MET A 94 1.64 -18.05 16.98
CA MET A 94 2.08 -16.87 16.23
C MET A 94 1.18 -15.65 16.45
N LEU A 95 -0.13 -15.86 16.50
CA LEU A 95 -1.12 -14.80 16.63
C LEU A 95 -1.42 -14.44 18.09
N GLN A 96 -0.69 -15.01 19.07
CA GLN A 96 -0.93 -14.85 20.51
C GLN A 96 -2.37 -15.18 20.95
N VAL A 97 -3.14 -15.91 20.14
CA VAL A 97 -4.55 -16.26 20.44
C VAL A 97 -4.66 -17.19 21.66
N GLY A 98 -3.57 -17.88 22.02
CA GLY A 98 -3.48 -18.74 23.19
C GLY A 98 -2.96 -18.10 24.48
N GLN A 99 -2.62 -16.80 24.51
CA GLN A 99 -2.04 -16.12 25.69
C GLN A 99 -3.04 -15.28 26.50
N ALA A 100 -4.35 -15.47 26.31
CA ALA A 100 -5.35 -14.89 27.21
C ALA A 100 -5.37 -15.65 28.54
N SER A 101 -4.45 -15.30 29.44
CA SER A 101 -4.49 -15.61 30.87
C SER A 101 -4.34 -14.32 31.68
#